data_AF-A0A0P0M756-F1
#
_entry.id   AF-A0A0P0M756-F1
#
_cell.length_a   1.000
_cell.length_b   1.000
_cell.length_c   1.000
_cell.angle_alpha   90.00
_cell.angle_beta   90.00
_cell.angle_gamma   90.00
#
_symmetry.space_group_name_H-M   'P 1'
#
loop_
_entity.id
_entity.type
_entity.pdbx_description
1 polymer ?
#
loop_
_entity_poly.entity_id
_entity_poly.type
_entity_poly.pdbx_seq_one_letter_code
_entity_poly.pdbx_strand_id
1 'polypeptide(L)' 'MGKFRIQPCSRALPNGAFGAQVSVASGRGSASTDRVMRFVPEFATPAAASQYALDEGMLWVERQTTKPILL' A
#
# COMPACT_ATOMS: atom_id res chain seq x y z
N MET A 1 8.45 15.35 2.96
CA MET A 1 7.51 14.24 2.67
C MET A 1 6.70 14.55 1.41
N GLY A 2 7.18 14.21 0.21
CA GLY A 2 6.54 14.68 -1.03
C GLY A 2 6.81 13.87 -2.30
N LYS A 3 7.37 12.66 -2.16
CA LYS A 3 7.69 11.77 -3.30
C LYS A 3 6.70 10.61 -3.46
N PHE A 4 6.03 10.22 -2.38
CA PHE A 4 5.06 9.11 -2.35
C PHE A 4 3.77 9.53 -1.66
N ARG A 5 2.62 9.07 -2.17
CA ARG A 5 1.31 9.15 -1.52
C ARG A 5 0.79 7.74 -1.30
N ILE A 6 0.44 7.41 -0.07
CA ILE A 6 -0.06 6.09 0.32
C ILE A 6 -1.56 6.21 0.60
N GLN A 7 -2.36 5.36 -0.03
CA GLN A 7 -3.81 5.29 0.16
C GLN A 7 -4.21 3.86 0.53
N PRO A 8 -4.29 3.54 1.84
CA PRO A 8 -4.77 2.24 2.31
C PRO A 8 -6.29 2.12 2.12
N CYS A 9 -6.74 0.92 1.80
CA CYS A 9 -8.15 0.62 1.58
C CYS A 9 -8.46 -0.83 1.98
N SER A 10 -9.55 -1.01 2.72
CA SER A 10 -10.14 -2.33 2.95
C SER A 10 -11.08 -2.72 1.81
N ARG A 11 -11.08 -3.99 1.44
CA ARG A 11 -12.02 -4.56 0.48
C ARG A 11 -12.84 -5.68 1.12
N ALA A 12 -14.17 -5.58 1.08
CA ALA A 12 -15.04 -6.67 1.51
C ALA A 12 -14.86 -7.92 0.61
N LEU A 13 -14.83 -9.10 1.22
CA LEU A 13 -14.68 -10.39 0.56
C LEU A 13 -16.00 -11.20 0.63
N PRO A 14 -16.21 -12.18 -0.28
CA PRO A 14 -17.46 -12.96 -0.33
C PRO A 14 -17.74 -13.78 0.93
N ASN A 15 -16.71 -14.11 1.71
CA ASN A 15 -16.82 -14.87 2.95
C ASN A 15 -17.12 -14.00 4.19
N GLY A 16 -17.36 -12.69 4.00
CA GLY A 16 -17.62 -11.74 5.08
C GLY A 16 -16.38 -11.16 5.76
N ALA A 17 -15.17 -11.59 5.36
CA ALA A 17 -13.93 -10.99 5.81
C ALA A 17 -13.55 -9.75 4.97
N PHE A 18 -12.45 -9.11 5.34
CA PHE A 18 -11.90 -7.94 4.67
C PHE A 18 -10.48 -8.21 4.19
N GLY A 19 -10.21 -7.99 2.91
CA GLY A 19 -8.86 -7.99 2.36
C GLY A 19 -8.21 -6.60 2.46
N ALA A 20 -6.89 -6.59 2.57
CA ALA A 20 -6.10 -5.36 2.61
C ALA A 20 -5.55 -4.98 1.21
N GLN A 21 -5.69 -3.71 0.83
CA GLN A 21 -5.13 -3.14 -0.39
C GLN A 21 -4.51 -1.77 -0.11
N VAL A 22 -3.41 -1.44 -0.78
CA VAL A 22 -2.81 -0.10 -0.73
C VAL A 22 -2.46 0.38 -2.13
N SER A 23 -2.82 1.62 -2.45
CA SER A 23 -2.29 2.34 -3.61
C SER A 23 -1.12 3.21 -3.17
N VAL A 24 -0.01 3.14 -3.91
CA VAL A 24 1.16 3.98 -3.70
C VAL A 24 1.49 4.71 -4.99
N ALA A 25 1.17 6.00 -5.01
CA ALA A 25 1.51 6.89 -6.11
C ALA A 25 2.90 7.51 -5.88
N SER A 26 3.70 7.61 -6.94
CA SER A 26 5.01 8.26 -6.93
C SER A 26 5.21 9.12 -8.18
N GLY A 27 5.91 10.25 -8.05
CA GLY A 27 6.18 11.19 -9.15
C GLY A 27 5.29 12.45 -9.14
N ARG A 28 5.49 13.34 -10.14
CA ARG A 28 4.68 14.55 -10.42
C ARG A 28 4.40 14.64 -11.92
N GLY A 29 3.21 15.12 -12.30
CA GLY A 29 2.84 15.32 -13.71
C GLY A 29 2.57 14.01 -14.45
N SER A 30 2.91 13.94 -15.74
CA SER A 30 2.70 12.76 -16.60
C SER A 30 3.56 11.54 -16.25
N ALA A 31 4.54 11.69 -15.36
CA ALA A 31 5.39 10.62 -14.83
C ALA A 31 4.91 10.11 -13.46
N SER A 32 3.62 10.23 -13.15
CA SER A 32 3.03 9.62 -11.95
C SER A 32 2.81 8.13 -12.19
N THR A 33 3.47 7.27 -11.41
CA THR A 33 3.19 5.83 -11.38
C THR A 33 2.40 5.50 -10.13
N ASP A 34 1.22 4.88 -10.31
CA ASP A 34 0.49 4.25 -9.22
C ASP A 34 0.80 2.75 -9.17
N ARG A 35 1.08 2.24 -7.98
CA ARG A 35 1.28 0.82 -7.70
C ARG A 35 0.24 0.39 -6.69
N VAL A 36 -0.62 -0.55 -7.10
CA VAL A 36 -1.64 -1.13 -6.23
C VAL A 36 -1.18 -2.49 -5.75
N MET A 37 -0.98 -2.62 -4.44
CA MET A 37 -0.63 -3.88 -3.77
C MET A 37 -1.87 -4.46 -3.10
N ARG A 38 -2.10 -5.75 -3.30
CA ARG A 38 -3.19 -6.53 -2.66
C ARG A 38 -2.54 -7.63 -1.83
N PHE A 39 -2.94 -7.73 -0.58
CA PHE A 39 -2.35 -8.67 0.36
C PHE A 39 -3.24 -9.91 0.54
N VAL A 40 -2.60 -11.03 0.89
CA VAL A 40 -3.26 -12.33 1.10
C VAL A 40 -4.00 -12.42 2.44
N PRO A 41 -3.50 -11.88 3.57
CA PRO A 41 -4.21 -11.97 4.84
C PRO A 41 -5.61 -11.35 4.78
N GLU A 42 -6.54 -12.02 5.44
CA GLU A 42 -7.92 -11.57 5.61
C GLU A 42 -8.15 -11.12 7.06
N PHE A 43 -9.00 -10.13 7.23
CA PHE A 43 -9.23 -9.47 8.51
C PHE A 43 -10.70 -9.52 8.88
N ALA A 44 -10.98 -9.63 10.18
CA ALA A 44 -12.35 -9.60 10.72
C ALA A 44 -13.01 -8.22 10.62
N THR A 45 -12.21 -7.14 10.50
CA THR A 45 -12.73 -5.77 10.44
C THR A 45 -12.09 -4.95 9.30
N PRO A 46 -12.82 -3.98 8.72
CA PRO A 46 -12.26 -3.07 7.71
C PRO A 46 -11.10 -2.22 8.25
N ALA A 47 -11.17 -1.84 9.53
CA ALA A 47 -10.15 -1.04 10.19
C ALA A 47 -8.83 -1.81 10.30
N ALA A 48 -8.87 -3.10 10.68
CA ALA A 48 -7.69 -3.96 10.73
C ALA A 48 -7.05 -4.15 9.35
N ALA A 49 -7.86 -4.37 8.31
CA ALA A 49 -7.37 -4.46 6.93
C ALA A 49 -6.72 -3.16 6.45
N SER A 50 -7.33 -2.01 6.75
CA SER A 50 -6.80 -0.70 6.38
C SER A 50 -5.49 -0.38 7.11
N GLN A 51 -5.40 -0.72 8.40
CA GLN A 51 -4.18 -0.54 9.19
C GLN A 51 -3.04 -1.40 8.64
N TYR A 52 -3.31 -2.68 8.39
CA TYR A 52 -2.33 -3.57 7.77
C TYR A 52 -1.85 -3.07 6.40
N ALA A 53 -2.78 -2.59 5.56
CA ALA A 53 -2.44 -2.00 4.27
C ALA A 53 -1.53 -0.77 4.38
N LEU A 54 -1.74 0.06 5.40
CA LEU A 54 -0.90 1.23 5.67
C LEU A 54 0.51 0.81 6.09
N ASP A 55 0.62 -0.13 7.03
CA ASP A 55 1.91 -0.59 7.55
C ASP A 55 2.77 -1.21 6.44
N GLU A 56 2.20 -2.11 5.64
CA GLU A 56 2.89 -2.70 4.49
C GLU A 56 3.23 -1.65 3.41
N GLY A 57 2.34 -0.69 3.17
CA GLY A 57 2.59 0.42 2.24
C GLY A 57 3.78 1.27 2.66
N MET A 58 3.91 1.57 3.97
CA MET A 58 5.03 2.31 4.54
C MET A 58 6.34 1.53 4.41
N LEU A 59 6.34 0.24 4.77
CA LEU A 59 7.51 -0.63 4.63
C LEU A 59 7.97 -0.74 3.18
N TRP A 60 7.04 -0.83 2.23
CA TRP A 60 7.38 -0.86 0.82
C TRP A 60 8.04 0.45 0.37
N VAL A 61 7.52 1.61 0.78
CA VAL A 61 8.10 2.92 0.45
C VAL A 61 9.51 3.04 1.02
N GLU A 62 9.71 2.65 2.28
CA GLU A 62 11.02 2.66 2.93
C GLU A 62 12.04 1.81 2.15
N ARG A 63 11.64 0.60 1.72
CA ARG A 63 12.48 -0.26 0.87
C ARG A 63 12.82 0.37 -0.47
N GLN A 64 11.92 1.16 -1.08
CA GLN A 64 12.23 1.86 -2.33
C GLN A 64 13.18 3.04 -2.14
N THR A 65 13.15 3.70 -0.98
CA THR A 65 14.05 4.83 -0.68
C THR A 65 15.44 4.38 -0.23
N THR A 66 15.54 3.20 0.36
CA THR A 66 16.78 2.68 0.96
C THR A 66 17.56 1.75 0.02
N LYS A 67 17.10 1.53 -1.23
CA LYS A 67 17.87 0.74 -2.21
C LYS A 67 19.27 1.36 -2.41
N PRO A 68 20.36 0.63 -2.09
CA PRO A 68 21.70 1.14 -2.35
C PRO A 68 21.87 1.25 -3.87
N ILE A 69 22.38 2.40 -4.32
CA ILE A 69 22.92 2.53 -5.67
C ILE A 69 24.14 1.60 -5.67
N LEU A 70 24.03 0.42 -6.28
CA LEU A 70 25.22 -0.30 -6.69
C LEU A 70 25.89 0.54 -7.79
N LEU A 71 27.02 1.14 -7.44
CA LEU A 71 27.99 1.74 -8.36
C LEU A 71 28.82 0.63 -9.03
#